data_AF-A0A838U448-F1
#
_entry.id   AF-A0A838U448-F1
#
_cell.length_a   1.000
_cell.length_b   1.000
_cell.length_c   1.000
_cell.angle_alpha   90.00
_cell.angle_beta   90.00
_cell.angle_gamma   90.00
#
_symmetry.space_group_name_H-M   'P 1'
#
loop_
_entity.id
_entity.type
_entity.pdbx_description
1 polymer ?
#
loop_
_entity_poly.entity_id
_entity_poly.type
_entity_poly.pdbx_seq_one_letter_code
_entity_poly.pdbx_strand_id
1 'polypeptide(L)'
;VGWIVWGTAQDHDPKTLRSFVPDLYKDRGHRIIARFYYVPIFVSAALLFAIGGWTMVVWGVAARVVLGWHTTWFVNSLSHIYGSRPHATNDDSTNNWFVALLTFGEGWHNNHHAFPTSARHGLDWFQIDMNWIAIRLLEKLGWASRIKLPEFDRTAASLKKAA
;
A
#
# COMPACT_ATOMS: atom_id res chain seq x y z
N VAL A 1 15.28 4.07 -0.02
CA VAL A 1 15.48 4.76 -1.32
C VAL A 1 16.54 4.09 -2.19
N GLY A 2 17.63 3.55 -1.64
CA GLY A 2 18.72 2.96 -2.44
C GLY A 2 18.28 1.92 -3.48
N TRP A 3 17.33 1.05 -3.15
CA TRP A 3 16.79 0.02 -4.05
C TRP A 3 16.03 0.58 -5.28
N ILE A 4 15.64 1.85 -5.27
CA ILE A 4 14.98 2.51 -6.42
C ILE A 4 16.03 3.09 -7.37
N VAL A 5 17.12 3.63 -6.82
CA VAL A 5 18.18 4.27 -7.62
C VAL A 5 19.13 3.23 -8.22
N TRP A 6 19.38 2.15 -7.49
CA TRP A 6 20.40 1.15 -7.82
C TRP A 6 19.85 -0.27 -8.00
N GLY A 7 18.54 -0.47 -7.87
CA GLY A 7 17.90 -1.79 -7.95
C GLY A 7 17.05 -1.97 -9.20
N THR A 8 16.70 -3.23 -9.48
CA THR A 8 15.87 -3.63 -10.64
C THR A 8 14.39 -3.78 -10.28
N ALA A 9 13.97 -3.32 -9.10
CA ALA A 9 12.63 -3.53 -8.59
C ALA A 9 11.51 -2.86 -9.41
N GLN A 10 11.86 -1.94 -10.31
CA GLN A 10 10.92 -1.28 -11.22
C GLN A 10 10.95 -1.87 -12.64
N ASP A 11 11.97 -2.68 -12.96
CA ASP A 11 12.22 -3.17 -14.31
C ASP A 11 12.19 -4.69 -14.35
N HIS A 12 11.03 -5.23 -14.75
CA HIS A 12 10.83 -6.66 -14.94
C HIS A 12 10.48 -6.95 -16.40
N ASP A 13 11.12 -7.97 -16.96
CA ASP A 13 10.88 -8.37 -18.34
C ASP A 13 9.46 -8.97 -18.50
N PRO A 14 8.89 -8.95 -19.72
CA PRO A 14 7.54 -9.44 -19.96
C PRO A 14 7.31 -10.92 -19.59
N LYS A 15 8.34 -11.78 -19.63
CA LYS A 15 8.22 -13.20 -19.27
C LYS A 15 8.02 -13.33 -17.76
N THR A 16 8.77 -12.57 -16.97
CA THR A 16 8.62 -12.50 -15.51
C THR A 16 7.22 -12.00 -15.14
N LEU A 17 6.77 -10.88 -15.70
CA LEU A 17 5.44 -10.31 -15.39
C LEU A 17 4.29 -11.28 -15.72
N ARG A 18 4.37 -11.99 -16.86
CA ARG A 18 3.36 -12.99 -17.24
C ARG A 18 3.31 -14.19 -16.31
N SER A 19 4.38 -14.46 -15.58
CA SER A 19 4.47 -15.61 -14.66
C SER A 19 3.90 -15.26 -13.29
N PHE A 20 4.24 -14.08 -12.76
CA PHE A 20 3.88 -13.70 -11.38
C PHE A 20 2.60 -12.87 -11.25
N VAL A 21 2.23 -12.09 -12.27
CA VAL A 21 1.02 -11.24 -12.26
C VAL A 21 0.20 -11.41 -13.54
N PRO A 22 -0.16 -12.64 -13.94
CA PRO A 22 -0.84 -12.92 -15.20
C PRO A 22 -2.22 -12.25 -15.33
N ASP A 23 -2.89 -12.01 -14.21
CA ASP A 23 -4.18 -11.33 -14.11
C ASP A 23 -4.04 -9.82 -14.40
N LEU A 24 -3.12 -9.13 -13.72
CA LEU A 24 -2.86 -7.70 -13.95
C LEU A 24 -2.31 -7.44 -15.35
N TYR A 25 -1.47 -8.35 -15.87
CA TYR A 25 -0.90 -8.23 -17.21
C TYR A 25 -1.95 -8.33 -18.32
N LYS A 26 -3.04 -9.08 -18.08
CA LYS A 26 -4.15 -9.22 -19.04
C LYS A 26 -5.16 -8.07 -18.91
N ASP A 27 -5.29 -7.49 -17.73
CA ASP A 27 -6.26 -6.43 -17.49
C ASP A 27 -5.96 -5.17 -18.32
N ARG A 28 -6.98 -4.67 -19.03
CA ARG A 28 -6.83 -3.49 -19.89
C ARG A 28 -6.67 -2.22 -19.05
N GLY A 29 -7.36 -2.12 -17.92
CA GLY A 29 -7.30 -0.96 -17.03
C GLY A 29 -5.89 -0.76 -16.47
N HIS A 30 -5.32 -1.81 -15.87
CA HIS A 30 -3.96 -1.79 -15.33
C HIS A 30 -2.91 -1.50 -16.41
N ARG A 31 -3.05 -2.03 -17.62
CA ARG A 31 -2.15 -1.69 -18.74
C ARG A 31 -2.24 -0.23 -19.16
N ILE A 32 -3.43 0.37 -19.15
CA ILE A 32 -3.60 1.80 -19.44
C ILE A 32 -2.91 2.63 -18.36
N ILE A 33 -3.15 2.32 -17.08
CA ILE A 33 -2.50 3.00 -15.96
C ILE A 33 -0.98 2.89 -16.08
N ALA A 34 -0.45 1.69 -16.29
CA ALA A 34 0.99 1.45 -16.44
C ALA A 34 1.60 2.21 -17.63
N ARG A 35 0.86 2.40 -18.73
CA ARG A 35 1.35 3.13 -19.91
C ARG A 35 1.30 4.65 -19.72
N PHE A 36 0.32 5.15 -18.97
CA PHE A 36 0.00 6.58 -18.89
C PHE A 36 0.07 7.16 -17.47
N TYR A 37 0.74 6.49 -16.52
CA TYR A 37 0.82 6.91 -15.12
C TYR A 37 1.37 8.33 -14.91
N TYR A 38 2.18 8.84 -15.85
CA TYR A 38 2.72 10.19 -15.81
C TYR A 38 1.73 11.27 -16.29
N VAL A 39 0.69 10.90 -17.05
CA VAL A 39 -0.29 11.85 -17.62
C VAL A 39 -1.02 12.62 -16.52
N PRO A 40 -1.59 12.00 -15.47
CA PRO A 40 -2.23 12.74 -14.39
C PRO A 40 -1.30 13.73 -13.69
N ILE A 41 -0.01 13.42 -13.58
CA ILE A 41 0.99 14.29 -12.94
C ILE A 41 1.18 15.57 -13.78
N PHE A 42 1.41 15.44 -15.09
CA PHE A 42 1.58 16.60 -15.98
C PHE A 42 0.30 17.42 -16.13
N VAL A 43 -0.86 16.78 -16.21
CA VAL A 43 -2.16 17.48 -16.24
C VAL A 43 -2.35 18.27 -14.96
N SER A 44 -2.09 17.66 -13.79
CA SER A 44 -2.20 18.35 -12.50
C SER A 44 -1.22 19.53 -12.40
N ALA A 45 0.01 19.38 -12.87
CA ALA A 45 1.00 20.44 -12.91
C ALA A 45 0.54 21.61 -13.80
N ALA A 46 0.04 21.33 -15.00
CA ALA A 46 -0.46 22.36 -15.91
C ALA A 46 -1.67 23.12 -15.32
N LEU A 47 -2.62 22.40 -14.71
CA LEU A 47 -3.79 23.01 -14.06
C LEU A 47 -3.38 23.88 -12.86
N LEU A 48 -2.50 23.37 -12.00
CA LEU A 48 -2.01 24.14 -10.85
C LEU A 48 -1.20 25.37 -11.28
N PHE A 49 -0.40 25.23 -12.34
CA PHE A 49 0.30 26.36 -12.94
C PHE A 49 -0.68 27.41 -13.45
N ALA A 50 -1.75 27.01 -14.13
CA ALA A 50 -2.77 27.93 -14.61
C ALA A 50 -3.53 28.64 -13.46
N ILE A 51 -3.69 27.99 -12.31
CA ILE A 51 -4.40 28.54 -11.14
C ILE A 51 -3.53 29.53 -10.35
N GLY A 52 -2.24 29.22 -10.14
CA GLY A 52 -1.41 30.00 -9.21
C GLY A 52 0.09 29.94 -9.51
N GLY A 53 0.45 29.64 -10.76
CA GLY A 53 1.83 29.64 -11.23
C GLY A 53 2.71 28.58 -10.56
N TRP A 54 4.01 28.85 -10.57
CA TRP A 54 5.02 27.91 -10.07
C TRP A 54 4.88 27.55 -8.60
N THR A 55 4.38 28.46 -7.75
CA THR A 55 4.16 28.18 -6.33
C THR A 55 3.20 27.01 -6.15
N MET A 56 2.10 26.97 -6.91
CA MET A 56 1.14 25.87 -6.86
C MET A 56 1.72 24.56 -7.41
N VAL A 57 2.59 24.63 -8.43
CA VAL A 57 3.26 23.43 -8.96
C VAL A 57 4.27 22.87 -7.95
N VAL A 58 5.09 23.73 -7.35
CA VAL A 58 6.10 23.31 -6.37
C VAL A 58 5.44 22.63 -5.19
N TRP A 59 4.39 23.22 -4.61
CA TRP A 59 3.74 22.64 -3.43
C TRP A 59 2.76 21.51 -3.78
N GLY A 60 1.89 21.72 -4.77
CA GLY A 60 0.83 20.78 -5.13
C GLY A 60 1.31 19.56 -5.93
N VAL A 61 2.48 19.64 -6.57
CA VAL A 61 3.07 18.52 -7.31
C VAL A 61 4.38 18.07 -6.69
N ALA A 62 5.44 18.89 -6.74
CA ALA A 62 6.78 18.43 -6.39
C ALA A 62 6.90 18.02 -4.90
N ALA A 63 6.57 18.93 -3.98
CA ALA A 63 6.62 18.67 -2.54
C ALA A 63 5.65 17.54 -2.16
N ARG A 64 4.43 17.56 -2.70
CA ARG A 64 3.43 16.49 -2.48
C ARG A 64 3.95 15.12 -2.91
N VAL A 65 4.60 15.01 -4.07
CA VAL A 65 5.17 13.75 -4.57
C VAL A 65 6.31 13.28 -3.68
N VAL A 66 7.23 14.18 -3.30
CA VAL A 66 8.34 13.86 -2.40
C VAL A 66 7.82 13.33 -1.07
N LEU A 67 6.85 14.02 -0.45
CA LEU A 67 6.24 13.58 0.80
C LEU A 67 5.55 12.22 0.63
N GLY A 68 4.74 12.03 -0.41
CA GLY A 68 4.05 10.77 -0.67
C GLY A 68 5.00 9.59 -0.90
N TRP A 69 6.13 9.81 -1.56
CA TRP A 69 7.16 8.78 -1.69
C TRP A 69 7.79 8.42 -0.35
N HIS A 70 8.17 9.40 0.47
CA HIS A 70 8.77 9.12 1.77
C HIS A 70 7.80 8.42 2.71
N THR A 71 6.53 8.82 2.77
CA THR A 71 5.53 8.13 3.59
C THR A 71 5.34 6.69 3.15
N THR A 72 5.27 6.44 1.85
CA THR A 72 5.17 5.07 1.30
C THR A 72 6.42 4.25 1.61
N TRP A 73 7.61 4.83 1.44
CA TRP A 73 8.87 4.11 1.68
C TRP A 73 9.14 3.86 3.17
N PHE A 74 8.53 4.62 4.08
CA PHE A 74 8.57 4.31 5.51
C PHE A 74 7.94 2.95 5.84
N VAL A 75 7.00 2.45 5.04
CA VAL A 75 6.49 1.08 5.19
C VAL A 75 7.62 0.06 5.00
N ASN A 76 8.48 0.27 4.00
CA ASN A 76 9.59 -0.65 3.73
C ASN A 76 10.77 -0.45 4.68
N SER A 77 10.91 0.71 5.32
CA SER A 77 12.01 1.00 6.24
C SER A 77 11.59 0.98 7.70
N LEU A 78 10.87 2.00 8.18
CA LEU A 78 10.50 2.14 9.58
C LEU A 78 9.65 0.96 10.06
N SER A 79 8.71 0.48 9.27
CA SER A 79 7.90 -0.70 9.64
C SER A 79 8.65 -2.03 9.54
N HIS A 80 9.94 -2.06 9.19
CA HIS A 80 10.81 -3.23 9.31
C HIS A 80 11.90 -3.08 10.38
N ILE A 81 11.97 -1.92 11.06
CA ILE A 81 13.02 -1.63 12.06
C ILE A 81 12.40 -1.31 13.43
N TYR A 82 11.29 -0.58 13.46
CA TYR A 82 10.71 -0.05 14.69
C TYR A 82 9.22 -0.34 14.79
N GLY A 83 8.83 -1.10 15.81
CA GLY A 83 7.44 -1.37 16.12
C GLY A 83 7.26 -2.66 16.91
N SER A 84 6.00 -3.06 17.13
CA SER A 84 5.68 -4.34 17.77
C SER A 84 5.59 -5.48 16.76
N ARG A 85 5.80 -6.73 17.20
CA ARG A 85 5.66 -7.94 16.37
C ARG A 85 4.71 -8.94 17.03
N PRO A 86 3.38 -8.67 17.04
CA PRO A 86 2.41 -9.56 17.67
C PRO A 86 2.26 -10.91 16.96
N HIS A 87 2.67 -11.02 15.70
CA HIS A 87 2.57 -12.24 14.90
C HIS A 87 3.95 -12.73 14.44
N ALA A 88 4.12 -14.06 14.44
CA ALA A 88 5.31 -14.70 13.90
C ALA A 88 5.30 -14.66 12.37
N THR A 89 6.30 -13.98 11.79
CA THR A 89 6.57 -13.90 10.36
C THR A 89 7.99 -14.39 10.06
N ASN A 90 8.31 -14.61 8.78
CA ASN A 90 9.65 -15.01 8.34
C ASN A 90 10.51 -13.80 7.94
N ASP A 91 10.19 -12.62 8.43
CA ASP A 91 10.80 -11.35 8.05
C ASP A 91 10.88 -10.40 9.25
N ASP A 92 11.40 -9.19 9.02
CA ASP A 92 11.58 -8.17 10.05
C ASP A 92 10.38 -7.20 10.19
N SER A 93 9.23 -7.52 9.62
CA SER A 93 8.05 -6.64 9.67
C SER A 93 7.61 -6.33 11.11
N THR A 94 7.14 -5.12 11.34
CA THR A 94 6.67 -4.58 12.62
C THR A 94 5.41 -3.75 12.43
N ASN A 95 4.57 -3.67 13.46
CA ASN A 95 3.46 -2.74 13.56
C ASN A 95 3.96 -1.40 14.10
N ASN A 96 3.84 -0.35 13.29
CA ASN A 96 4.26 1.01 13.60
C ASN A 96 3.09 1.99 13.43
N TRP A 97 2.57 2.51 14.54
CA TRP A 97 1.40 3.40 14.55
C TRP A 97 1.65 4.73 13.83
N PHE A 98 2.88 5.26 13.88
CA PHE A 98 3.24 6.51 13.22
C PHE A 98 3.23 6.33 11.70
N VAL A 99 3.80 5.23 11.20
CA VAL A 99 3.70 4.88 9.78
C VAL A 99 2.23 4.66 9.41
N ALA A 100 1.46 3.92 10.22
CA ALA A 100 0.06 3.63 9.94
C ALA A 100 -0.78 4.92 9.80
N LEU A 101 -0.52 5.93 10.61
CA LEU A 101 -1.16 7.24 10.50
C LEU A 101 -0.84 7.92 9.15
N LEU A 102 0.44 7.90 8.74
CA LEU A 102 0.88 8.55 7.50
C LEU A 102 0.45 7.80 6.23
N THR A 103 0.23 6.49 6.33
CA THR A 103 -0.06 5.61 5.19
C THR A 103 -1.47 5.04 5.23
N PHE A 104 -2.35 5.61 6.07
CA PHE A 104 -3.76 5.25 6.14
C PHE A 104 -4.02 3.79 6.57
N GLY A 105 -3.06 3.16 7.25
CA GLY A 105 -3.18 1.79 7.79
C GLY A 105 -2.03 0.85 7.42
N GLU A 106 -1.21 1.16 6.41
CA GLU A 106 -0.15 0.25 5.93
C GLU A 106 0.99 0.03 6.94
N GLY A 107 1.07 0.86 7.99
CA GLY A 107 2.03 0.70 9.07
C GLY A 107 1.74 -0.45 10.02
N TRP A 108 0.55 -1.08 9.99
CA TRP A 108 0.26 -2.35 10.67
C TRP A 108 0.89 -3.52 9.89
N HIS A 109 2.20 -3.42 9.67
CA HIS A 109 2.89 -4.18 8.65
C HIS A 109 3.17 -5.61 9.08
N ASN A 110 3.43 -5.87 10.37
CA ASN A 110 3.56 -7.25 10.87
C ASN A 110 2.24 -8.02 10.73
N ASN A 111 1.10 -7.36 10.94
CA ASN A 111 -0.21 -7.96 10.66
C ASN A 111 -0.38 -8.28 9.17
N HIS A 112 -0.01 -7.35 8.29
CA HIS A 112 -0.05 -7.57 6.84
C HIS A 112 0.80 -8.77 6.42
N HIS A 113 2.03 -8.89 6.92
CA HIS A 113 2.92 -10.01 6.60
C HIS A 113 2.46 -11.34 7.19
N ALA A 114 1.79 -11.32 8.35
CA ALA A 114 1.18 -12.52 8.91
C ALA A 114 -0.04 -12.99 8.10
N PHE A 115 -0.81 -12.05 7.53
CA PHE A 115 -2.05 -12.32 6.81
C PHE A 115 -2.12 -11.55 5.47
N PRO A 116 -1.28 -11.87 4.47
CA PRO A 116 -1.11 -11.04 3.27
C PRO A 116 -2.34 -11.01 2.35
N THR A 117 -3.30 -11.91 2.56
CA THR A 117 -4.56 -11.93 1.81
C THR A 117 -5.69 -11.14 2.49
N SER A 118 -5.48 -10.66 3.71
CA SER A 118 -6.45 -9.87 4.46
C SER A 118 -6.61 -8.48 3.85
N ALA A 119 -7.86 -8.04 3.69
CA ALA A 119 -8.18 -6.67 3.30
C ALA A 119 -8.02 -5.66 4.46
N ARG A 120 -7.81 -6.14 5.70
CA ARG A 120 -7.66 -5.34 6.91
C ARG A 120 -6.26 -5.54 7.48
N HIS A 121 -5.53 -4.45 7.66
CA HIS A 121 -4.19 -4.44 8.25
C HIS A 121 -4.26 -4.20 9.77
N GLY A 122 -5.10 -3.28 10.24
CA GLY A 122 -5.28 -3.02 11.67
C GLY A 122 -6.23 -4.03 12.30
N LEU A 123 -5.72 -5.07 12.97
CA LEU A 123 -6.50 -6.21 13.48
C LEU A 123 -7.11 -5.95 14.86
N ASP A 124 -6.39 -5.22 15.72
CA ASP A 124 -6.89 -4.81 17.03
C ASP A 124 -7.80 -3.57 16.94
N TRP A 125 -8.67 -3.39 17.92
CA TRP A 125 -9.67 -2.30 17.92
C TRP A 125 -9.04 -0.90 17.93
N PHE A 126 -7.84 -0.75 18.52
CA PHE A 126 -7.10 0.51 18.59
C PHE A 126 -6.22 0.77 17.35
N GLN A 127 -6.10 -0.22 16.46
CA GLN A 127 -5.32 -0.10 15.23
C GLN A 127 -6.19 0.54 14.14
N ILE A 128 -6.17 1.86 14.09
CA ILE A 128 -6.93 2.63 13.09
C ILE A 128 -6.40 2.32 11.69
N ASP A 129 -7.31 1.88 10.81
CA ASP A 129 -7.02 1.48 9.44
C ASP A 129 -8.04 2.17 8.53
N MET A 130 -7.62 3.26 7.89
CA MET A 130 -8.49 4.07 7.04
C MET A 130 -8.77 3.37 5.70
N ASN A 131 -7.81 2.59 5.19
CA ASN A 131 -7.99 1.76 4.00
C ASN A 131 -9.10 0.73 4.24
N TRP A 132 -9.12 0.07 5.40
CA TRP A 132 -10.19 -0.84 5.79
C TRP A 132 -11.56 -0.16 5.87
N ILE A 133 -11.63 1.03 6.46
CA ILE A 133 -12.87 1.81 6.52
C ILE A 133 -13.38 2.13 5.11
N ALA A 134 -12.50 2.53 4.19
CA ALA A 134 -12.85 2.78 2.80
C ALA A 134 -13.36 1.51 2.10
N ILE A 135 -12.70 0.37 2.28
CA ILE A 135 -13.13 -0.92 1.74
C ILE A 135 -14.53 -1.29 2.25
N ARG A 136 -14.82 -1.08 3.54
CA ARG A 136 -16.15 -1.34 4.12
C ARG A 136 -17.22 -0.41 3.59
N LEU A 137 -16.89 0.85 3.30
CA LEU A 137 -17.81 1.75 2.62
C LEU A 137 -18.12 1.26 1.20
N LEU A 138 -17.10 0.86 0.44
CA LEU A 138 -17.26 0.31 -0.91
C LEU A 138 -18.08 -0.99 -0.90
N GLU A 139 -17.90 -1.85 0.08
CA GLU A 139 -18.70 -3.06 0.29
C GLU A 139 -20.17 -2.71 0.52
N LYS A 140 -20.45 -1.76 1.42
CA LYS A 140 -21.81 -1.32 1.73
C LYS A 140 -22.52 -0.70 0.52
N LEU A 141 -21.77 -0.04 -0.36
CA LEU A 141 -22.27 0.52 -1.62
C LEU A 141 -22.41 -0.53 -2.73
N GLY A 142 -21.96 -1.78 -2.50
CA GLY A 142 -22.00 -2.86 -3.48
C GLY A 142 -20.90 -2.80 -4.55
N TRP A 143 -19.89 -1.95 -4.37
CA TRP A 143 -18.78 -1.78 -5.33
C TRP A 143 -17.62 -2.74 -5.05
N ALA A 144 -17.47 -3.17 -3.80
CA ALA A 144 -16.52 -4.22 -3.41
C ALA A 144 -17.27 -5.47 -2.94
N SER A 145 -16.75 -6.64 -3.30
CA SER A 145 -17.26 -7.93 -2.86
C SER A 145 -16.11 -8.92 -2.71
N ARG A 146 -16.37 -10.09 -2.08
CA ARG A 146 -15.37 -11.14 -1.83
C ARG A 146 -14.17 -10.65 -1.00
N ILE A 147 -14.46 -9.82 0.00
CA ILE A 147 -13.47 -9.29 0.94
C ILE A 147 -12.98 -10.44 1.83
N LYS A 148 -11.66 -10.60 1.90
CA LYS A 148 -11.01 -11.61 2.74
C LYS A 148 -10.55 -10.99 4.04
N LEU A 149 -10.74 -11.73 5.14
CA LEU A 149 -10.27 -11.39 6.47
C LEU A 149 -9.50 -12.58 7.05
N PRO A 150 -8.65 -12.36 8.06
CA PRO A 150 -7.95 -13.46 8.70
C PRO A 150 -8.94 -14.31 9.47
N GLU A 151 -8.76 -15.63 9.43
CA GLU A 151 -9.47 -16.56 10.28
C GLU A 151 -8.76 -16.63 11.64
N PHE A 152 -9.39 -16.06 12.68
CA PHE A 152 -8.91 -16.20 14.05
C PHE A 152 -9.68 -17.33 14.71
N ASP A 153 -8.99 -18.41 15.07
CA ASP A 153 -9.55 -19.42 15.97
C ASP A 153 -9.73 -18.78 17.35
N ARG A 154 -10.98 -18.48 17.73
CA ARG A 154 -11.30 -17.86 19.03
C ARG A 154 -11.21 -18.86 20.19
N THR A 155 -11.08 -20.15 19.90
CA THR A 155 -11.05 -21.25 20.88
C THR A 155 -9.64 -21.70 21.22
N ALA A 156 -8.65 -21.43 20.37
CA ALA A 156 -7.25 -21.65 20.64
C ALA A 156 -6.53 -20.31 20.76
N ALA A 157 -5.89 -20.03 21.89
CA ALA A 157 -4.98 -18.90 22.06
C ALA A 157 -3.68 -19.02 21.20
N SER A 158 -3.75 -19.64 20.02
CA SER A 158 -2.64 -19.82 19.09
C SER A 158 -3.18 -20.00 17.67
N LEU A 159 -2.72 -19.15 16.76
CA LEU A 159 -3.13 -19.10 15.36
C LEU A 159 -2.57 -20.27 14.56
N LYS A 160 -3.43 -21.01 13.85
CA LYS A 160 -2.99 -21.87 12.74
C LYS A 160 -2.79 -21.03 11.48
N LYS A 161 -1.64 -21.23 10.84
CA LYS A 161 -1.32 -20.68 9.53
C LYS A 161 -2.26 -21.33 8.50
N ALA A 162 -3.03 -20.53 7.76
CA ALA A 162 -3.77 -21.03 6.60
C ALA A 162 -2.75 -21.50 5.56
N ALA A 163 -2.84 -22.77 5.16
CA ALA A 163 -1.96 -23.43 4.20
C ALA A 163 -2.31 -23.12 2.75
#